data_AF-A0A7S1YY36-F1
#
_entry.id   AF-A0A7S1YY36-F1
#
_cell.length_a   1.000
_cell.length_b   1.000
_cell.length_c   1.000
_cell.angle_alpha   90.00
_cell.angle_beta   90.00
_cell.angle_gamma   90.00
#
_symmetry.space_group_name_H-M   'P 1'
#
loop_
_entity.id
_entity.type
_entity.pdbx_description
1 polymer ?
#
loop_
_entity_poly.entity_id
_entity_poly.type
_entity_poly.pdbx_seq_one_letter_code
_entity_poly.pdbx_strand_id
1 'polypeptide(L)'
;MTETTNESTATMRIVTMRVDSAELLIDNVDTYIKIGSGIVLNISFFQNATTEGMRKAVKKLLRLPLLSRGQWGDDHAPESILDLTPNVDVLIVPQANLVGKASSSSSGSSASSIRYNEQADKDLARRLYSEFCQEISIAAAKALAPPS
;
A
#
# COMPACT_ATOMS: atom_id res chain seq x y z
N MET A 1 18.24 -2.68 33.61
CA MET A 1 18.28 -3.34 32.29
C MET A 1 17.17 -2.73 31.46
N THR A 2 17.52 -1.76 30.62
CA THR A 2 16.58 -1.19 29.63
C THR A 2 16.48 -2.17 28.48
N GLU A 3 15.32 -2.81 28.31
CA GLU A 3 14.98 -3.52 27.09
C GLU A 3 15.05 -2.54 25.92
N THR A 4 16.13 -2.60 25.15
CA THR A 4 16.15 -2.08 23.79
C THR A 4 15.15 -2.89 22.99
N THR A 5 13.91 -2.39 22.92
CA THR A 5 12.91 -2.87 21.97
C THR A 5 13.55 -2.72 20.60
N ASN A 6 13.80 -3.85 19.93
CA ASN A 6 14.37 -3.88 18.60
C ASN A 6 13.29 -3.34 17.65
N GLU A 7 13.19 -2.01 17.54
CA GLU A 7 12.23 -1.35 16.66
C GLU A 7 12.57 -1.78 15.23
N SER A 8 11.76 -2.70 14.70
CA SER A 8 11.75 -2.97 13.27
C SER A 8 11.50 -1.65 12.55
N THR A 9 12.56 -1.10 11.96
CA THR A 9 12.46 0.16 11.25
C THR A 9 11.62 -0.08 10.00
N ALA A 10 10.39 0.46 9.99
CA ALA A 10 9.48 0.32 8.87
C ALA A 10 10.16 0.77 7.56
N THR A 11 10.02 -0.04 6.51
CA THR A 11 10.60 0.24 5.18
C THR A 11 9.58 0.76 4.18
N MET A 12 8.29 0.47 4.40
CA MET A 12 7.19 1.07 3.67
C MET A 12 5.94 1.16 4.53
N ARG A 13 4.99 1.99 4.11
CA ARG A 13 3.64 2.05 4.67
C ARG A 13 2.64 1.85 3.54
N ILE A 14 1.69 0.94 3.75
CA ILE A 14 0.61 0.64 2.81
C ILE A 14 -0.69 0.79 3.58
N VAL A 15 -1.58 1.65 3.08
CA VAL A 15 -2.95 1.77 3.56
C VAL A 15 -3.88 1.14 2.52
N THR A 16 -4.64 0.15 2.96
CA THR A 16 -5.54 -0.64 2.13
C THR A 16 -6.98 -0.17 2.34
N MET A 17 -7.73 0.05 1.27
CA MET A 17 -9.14 0.37 1.34
C MET A 17 -9.92 -0.51 0.37
N ARG A 18 -10.88 -1.29 0.87
CA ARG A 18 -11.86 -1.98 0.03
C ARG A 18 -12.77 -0.94 -0.61
N VAL A 19 -13.04 -1.08 -1.89
CA VAL A 19 -13.92 -0.18 -2.64
C VAL A 19 -14.85 -0.98 -3.53
N ASP A 20 -16.06 -0.47 -3.75
CA ASP A 20 -16.97 -1.01 -4.77
C ASP A 20 -16.62 -0.47 -6.17
N SER A 21 -16.02 0.73 -6.23
CA SER A 21 -15.40 1.33 -7.41
C SER A 21 -14.47 2.48 -7.01
N ALA A 22 -13.53 2.85 -7.88
CA ALA A 22 -12.70 4.04 -7.70
C ALA A 22 -12.26 4.62 -9.05
N GLU A 23 -12.02 5.93 -9.08
CA GLU A 23 -11.47 6.64 -10.24
C GLU A 23 -10.23 7.44 -9.84
N LEU A 24 -9.19 7.45 -10.70
CA LEU A 24 -7.93 8.16 -10.45
C LEU A 24 -7.55 9.02 -11.65
N LEU A 25 -7.31 10.31 -11.41
CA LEU A 25 -6.78 11.25 -12.40
C LEU A 25 -5.30 10.95 -12.66
N ILE A 26 -4.90 10.78 -13.93
CA ILE A 26 -3.53 10.33 -14.28
C ILE A 26 -2.70 11.36 -15.08
N ASP A 27 -3.33 12.38 -15.65
CA ASP A 27 -2.67 13.41 -16.48
C ASP A 27 -2.64 14.79 -15.82
N ASN A 28 -3.27 14.94 -14.64
CA ASN A 28 -3.51 16.21 -13.95
C ASN A 28 -4.42 17.20 -14.70
N VAL A 29 -5.22 16.70 -15.65
CA VAL A 29 -6.16 17.52 -16.45
C VAL A 29 -7.57 16.94 -16.34
N ASP A 30 -7.86 15.87 -17.08
CA ASP A 30 -9.20 15.28 -17.15
C ASP A 30 -9.21 13.78 -17.52
N THR A 31 -8.05 13.13 -17.65
CA THR A 31 -7.98 11.70 -17.93
C THR A 31 -8.02 10.89 -16.64
N TYR A 32 -9.08 10.07 -16.49
CA TYR A 32 -9.28 9.18 -15.35
C TYR A 32 -9.18 7.70 -15.77
N ILE A 33 -8.49 6.90 -14.95
CA ILE A 33 -8.64 5.44 -14.95
C ILE A 33 -9.71 5.03 -13.94
N LYS A 34 -10.42 3.95 -14.22
CA LYS A 34 -11.50 3.43 -13.37
C LYS A 34 -11.24 1.99 -13.00
N ILE A 35 -11.57 1.63 -11.76
CA ILE A 35 -11.66 0.24 -11.30
C ILE A 35 -13.07 -0.03 -10.76
N GLY A 36 -13.52 -1.28 -10.88
CA GLY A 36 -14.70 -1.80 -10.22
C GLY A 36 -14.41 -2.23 -8.79
N SER A 37 -15.09 -3.30 -8.36
CA SER A 37 -14.95 -3.83 -7.00
C SER A 37 -13.54 -4.32 -6.74
N GLY A 38 -12.92 -3.82 -5.69
CA GLY A 38 -11.62 -4.29 -5.26
C GLY A 38 -10.95 -3.47 -4.18
N ILE A 39 -9.67 -3.15 -4.39
CA ILE A 39 -8.82 -2.55 -3.36
C ILE A 39 -7.98 -1.40 -3.88
N VAL A 40 -7.94 -0.31 -3.10
CA VAL A 40 -7.00 0.78 -3.28
C VAL A 40 -5.83 0.61 -2.32
N LEU A 41 -4.61 0.66 -2.86
CA LEU A 41 -3.35 0.55 -2.14
C LEU A 41 -2.63 1.91 -2.17
N ASN A 42 -2.73 2.67 -1.09
CA ASN A 42 -1.95 3.89 -0.93
C ASN A 42 -0.59 3.54 -0.35
N ILE A 43 0.49 3.84 -1.07
CA ILE A 43 1.84 3.41 -0.71
C ILE A 43 2.82 4.58 -0.51
N SER A 44 3.67 4.44 0.51
CA SER A 44 4.84 5.29 0.72
C SER A 44 6.04 4.47 1.15
N PHE A 45 7.23 4.95 0.80
CA PHE A 45 8.51 4.31 1.12
C PHE A 45 9.29 5.15 2.12
N PHE A 46 9.97 4.47 3.05
CA PHE A 46 10.95 5.08 3.94
C PHE A 46 12.34 5.09 3.28
N GLN A 47 13.27 5.92 3.76
CA GLN A 47 14.63 6.03 3.18
C GLN A 47 15.42 4.72 3.18
N ASN A 48 15.16 3.85 4.16
CA ASN A 48 15.80 2.54 4.28
C ASN A 48 15.08 1.44 3.46
N ALA A 49 14.14 1.79 2.58
CA ALA A 49 13.42 0.83 1.76
C ALA A 49 14.34 0.14 0.74
N THR A 50 14.16 -1.17 0.59
CA THR A 50 14.92 -1.99 -0.38
C THR A 50 13.97 -2.75 -1.30
N THR A 51 14.44 -3.08 -2.51
CA THR A 51 13.70 -3.91 -3.46
C THR A 51 13.35 -5.28 -2.88
N GLU A 52 14.26 -5.90 -2.12
CA GLU A 52 13.99 -7.18 -1.48
C GLU A 52 12.88 -7.07 -0.42
N GLY A 53 12.96 -6.04 0.44
CA GLY A 53 11.92 -5.76 1.43
C GLY A 53 10.57 -5.51 0.78
N MET A 54 10.55 -4.76 -0.33
CA MET A 54 9.38 -4.49 -1.14
C MET A 54 8.76 -5.78 -1.70
N ARG A 55 9.56 -6.64 -2.34
CA ARG A 55 9.07 -7.93 -2.87
C ARG A 55 8.47 -8.82 -1.79
N LYS A 56 9.09 -8.87 -0.61
CA LYS A 56 8.54 -9.61 0.55
C LYS A 56 7.20 -9.02 1.01
N ALA A 57 7.10 -7.70 1.07
CA ALA A 57 5.87 -7.00 1.43
C ALA A 57 4.74 -7.26 0.44
N VAL A 58 5.00 -7.17 -0.88
CA VAL A 58 4.02 -7.49 -1.94
C VAL A 58 3.50 -8.93 -1.79
N LYS A 59 4.41 -9.91 -1.65
CA LYS A 59 4.03 -11.33 -1.49
C LYS A 59 3.14 -11.55 -0.27
N LYS A 60 3.43 -10.86 0.84
CA LYS A 60 2.61 -10.94 2.05
C LYS A 60 1.26 -10.26 1.84
N LEU A 61 1.27 -9.02 1.34
CA LEU A 61 0.07 -8.21 1.10
C LEU A 61 -0.97 -8.95 0.26
N LEU A 62 -0.56 -9.54 -0.86
CA LEU A 62 -1.48 -10.21 -1.77
C LEU A 62 -2.15 -11.46 -1.18
N ARG A 63 -1.57 -12.03 -0.11
CA ARG A 63 -2.12 -13.20 0.62
C ARG A 63 -2.91 -12.82 1.87
N LEU A 64 -2.93 -11.54 2.26
CA LEU A 64 -3.70 -11.11 3.43
C LEU A 64 -5.20 -11.18 3.11
N PRO A 65 -6.02 -11.70 4.03
CA PRO A 65 -7.47 -11.75 3.88
C PRO A 65 -8.04 -10.34 4.13
N LEU A 66 -8.05 -9.50 3.10
CA LEU A 66 -8.41 -8.08 3.19
C LEU A 66 -9.79 -7.76 2.60
N LEU A 67 -10.37 -8.70 1.85
CA LEU A 67 -11.54 -8.46 1.03
C LEU A 67 -12.70 -9.34 1.50
N SER A 68 -13.67 -8.75 2.18
CA SER A 68 -14.96 -9.40 2.40
C SER A 68 -15.86 -9.18 1.19
N ARG A 69 -16.47 -10.26 0.67
CA ARG A 69 -17.58 -10.17 -0.31
C ARG A 69 -18.95 -10.08 0.35
N GLY A 70 -18.96 -10.25 1.65
CA GLY A 70 -20.15 -10.27 2.46
C GLY A 70 -20.77 -8.90 2.77
N GLN A 71 -22.03 -8.93 3.18
CA GLN A 71 -22.72 -7.83 3.84
C GLN A 71 -22.16 -7.65 5.26
N TRP A 72 -22.31 -6.45 5.81
CA TRP A 72 -21.90 -6.21 7.19
C TRP A 72 -22.66 -7.16 8.13
N GLY A 73 -21.93 -8.02 8.86
CA GLY A 73 -22.50 -8.95 9.84
C GLY A 73 -22.83 -10.34 9.29
N ASP A 74 -22.36 -10.71 8.09
CA ASP A 74 -22.35 -12.11 7.69
C ASP A 74 -21.07 -12.83 8.16
N ASP A 75 -21.18 -14.16 8.29
CA ASP A 75 -20.09 -15.03 8.76
C ASP A 75 -19.06 -15.34 7.64
N HIS A 76 -19.06 -14.57 6.54
CA HIS A 76 -18.13 -14.80 5.45
C HIS A 76 -16.73 -14.28 5.82
N ALA A 77 -15.77 -15.21 5.91
CA ALA A 77 -14.38 -14.88 6.14
C ALA A 77 -13.82 -14.00 5.00
N PRO A 78 -12.98 -13.00 5.30
CA PRO A 78 -12.33 -12.22 4.26
C PRO A 78 -11.38 -13.10 3.43
N GLU A 79 -11.29 -12.79 2.13
CA GLU A 79 -10.45 -13.50 1.16
C GLU A 79 -9.26 -12.62 0.75
N SER A 80 -8.21 -13.25 0.22
CA SER A 80 -7.05 -12.52 -0.27
C SER A 80 -7.24 -12.03 -1.70
N ILE A 81 -6.39 -11.11 -2.14
CA ILE A 81 -6.39 -10.63 -3.53
C ILE A 81 -6.12 -11.80 -4.49
N LEU A 82 -5.22 -12.72 -4.12
CA LEU A 82 -4.90 -13.88 -4.96
C LEU A 82 -6.06 -14.87 -5.07
N ASP A 83 -6.81 -15.08 -3.99
CA ASP A 83 -7.96 -15.99 -4.00
C ASP A 83 -9.11 -15.47 -4.87
N LEU A 84 -9.24 -14.14 -4.95
CA LEU A 84 -10.31 -13.48 -5.70
C LEU A 84 -9.94 -13.15 -7.15
N THR A 85 -8.68 -13.29 -7.54
CA THR A 85 -8.21 -13.03 -8.92
C THR A 85 -8.86 -14.03 -9.90
N PRO A 86 -9.34 -13.61 -11.10
CA PRO A 86 -9.31 -12.28 -11.71
C PRO A 86 -10.46 -11.33 -11.33
N ASN A 87 -11.35 -11.72 -10.43
CA ASN A 87 -12.60 -10.99 -10.15
C ASN A 87 -12.42 -9.81 -9.17
N VAL A 88 -11.20 -9.29 -9.02
CA VAL A 88 -10.90 -8.17 -8.15
C VAL A 88 -9.91 -7.21 -8.81
N ASP A 89 -10.25 -5.92 -8.77
CA ASP A 89 -9.37 -4.88 -9.25
C ASP A 89 -8.42 -4.37 -8.16
N VAL A 90 -7.23 -3.95 -8.57
CA VAL A 90 -6.21 -3.34 -7.70
C VAL A 90 -5.81 -1.99 -8.26
N LEU A 91 -6.07 -0.92 -7.50
CA LEU A 91 -5.62 0.43 -7.82
C LEU A 91 -4.49 0.82 -6.87
N ILE A 92 -3.33 1.18 -7.41
CA ILE A 92 -2.15 1.57 -6.63
C ILE A 92 -1.98 3.08 -6.74
N VAL A 93 -1.84 3.77 -5.61
CA VAL A 93 -1.69 5.23 -5.55
C VAL A 93 -0.41 5.58 -4.78
N PRO A 94 0.53 6.32 -5.39
CA PRO A 94 1.70 6.82 -4.68
C PRO A 94 1.27 7.92 -3.71
N GLN A 95 1.42 7.70 -2.41
CA GLN A 95 0.96 8.62 -1.37
C GLN A 95 2.07 8.89 -0.34
N ALA A 96 3.05 9.71 -0.75
CA ALA A 96 4.29 9.89 -0.02
C ALA A 96 4.14 10.52 1.37
N ASN A 97 3.01 11.19 1.64
CA ASN A 97 2.73 11.80 2.93
C ASN A 97 2.47 10.77 4.05
N LEU A 98 2.25 9.48 3.72
CA LEU A 98 1.92 8.46 4.70
C LEU A 98 3.03 8.23 5.74
N VAL A 99 4.29 8.54 5.45
CA VAL A 99 5.40 8.41 6.41
C VAL A 99 5.52 9.62 7.36
N GLY A 100 4.70 10.64 7.16
CA GLY A 100 4.68 11.84 7.99
C GLY A 100 4.43 11.50 9.46
N LYS A 101 5.19 12.15 10.35
CA LYS A 101 5.01 12.07 11.80
C LYS A 101 4.55 13.43 12.31
N ALA A 102 3.51 13.44 13.13
CA ALA A 102 3.10 14.64 13.84
C ALA A 102 4.22 15.06 14.81
N SER A 103 4.59 16.33 14.76
CA SER A 103 5.50 16.95 15.70
C SER A 103 4.68 17.73 16.71
N SER A 104 4.75 17.35 17.99
CA SER A 104 4.29 18.21 19.08
C SER A 104 5.40 19.21 19.43
N SER A 105 5.08 20.49 19.39
CA SER A 105 5.87 21.54 20.04
C SER A 105 5.56 21.48 21.54
N SER A 106 6.54 21.12 22.37
CA SER A 106 6.44 21.11 23.84
C SER A 106 6.44 22.52 24.47
N SER A 107 6.46 23.58 23.66
CA SER A 107 6.57 24.97 24.10
C SER A 107 5.40 25.82 23.62
N GLY A 108 4.27 25.80 24.32
CA GLY A 108 3.24 26.87 24.38
C GLY A 108 2.64 27.45 23.09
N SER A 109 3.05 27.02 21.89
CA SER A 109 2.60 27.52 20.60
C SER A 109 1.81 26.44 19.87
N SER A 110 0.54 26.76 19.63
CA SER A 110 -0.51 25.87 19.15
C SER A 110 -0.44 25.64 17.63
N ALA A 111 0.63 25.02 17.14
CA ALA A 111 0.68 24.53 15.76
C ALA A 111 1.43 23.19 15.69
N SER A 112 0.68 22.08 15.63
CA SER A 112 1.25 20.79 15.26
C SER A 112 1.69 20.83 13.80
N SER A 113 2.94 20.47 13.52
CA SER A 113 3.50 20.37 12.17
C SER A 113 3.79 18.91 11.82
N ILE A 114 3.75 18.55 10.53
CA ILE A 114 4.09 17.21 10.07
C ILE A 114 5.54 17.21 9.55
N ARG A 115 6.36 16.28 10.01
CA ARG A 115 7.74 16.08 9.54
C ARG A 115 7.84 14.81 8.69
N TYR A 116 8.66 14.88 7.63
CA TYR A 116 8.85 13.81 6.64
C TYR A 116 10.30 13.32 6.59
N ASN A 117 11.02 13.39 7.71
CA ASN A 117 12.47 13.11 7.77
C ASN A 117 12.86 11.70 7.32
N GLU A 118 11.93 10.75 7.38
CA GLU A 118 12.16 9.35 7.02
C GLU A 118 11.64 9.00 5.62
N GLN A 119 11.08 9.96 4.88
CA GLN A 119 10.55 9.76 3.53
C GLN A 119 11.68 9.47 2.56
N ALA A 120 11.51 8.41 1.76
CA ALA A 120 12.41 8.12 0.64
C ALA A 120 12.53 9.34 -0.28
N ASP A 121 13.73 9.57 -0.82
CA ASP A 121 13.92 10.57 -1.86
C ASP A 121 13.13 10.21 -3.13
N LYS A 122 13.01 11.19 -4.03
CA LYS A 122 12.18 11.09 -5.24
C LYS A 122 12.60 9.94 -6.15
N ASP A 123 13.89 9.69 -6.30
CA ASP A 123 14.41 8.72 -7.26
C ASP A 123 14.29 7.29 -6.72
N LEU A 124 14.62 7.11 -5.44
CA LEU A 124 14.37 5.86 -4.71
C LEU A 124 12.88 5.51 -4.72
N ALA A 125 12.02 6.46 -4.35
CA ALA A 125 10.57 6.25 -4.29
C ALA A 125 9.99 5.92 -5.67
N ARG A 126 10.39 6.64 -6.72
CA ARG A 126 9.94 6.36 -8.10
C ARG A 126 10.32 4.95 -8.53
N ARG A 127 11.58 4.56 -8.32
CA ARG A 127 12.06 3.23 -8.70
C ARG A 127 11.30 2.13 -7.96
N LEU A 128 11.19 2.23 -6.64
CA LEU A 128 10.49 1.24 -5.83
C LEU A 128 9.00 1.16 -6.15
N TYR A 129 8.36 2.29 -6.47
CA TYR A 129 6.96 2.32 -6.90
C TYR A 129 6.75 1.56 -8.21
N SER A 130 7.59 1.81 -9.22
CA SER A 130 7.52 1.09 -10.50
C SER A 130 7.74 -0.41 -10.31
N GLU A 131 8.75 -0.80 -9.52
CA GLU A 131 9.00 -2.20 -9.20
C GLU A 131 7.84 -2.84 -8.42
N PHE A 132 7.22 -2.11 -7.48
CA PHE A 132 6.06 -2.58 -6.72
C PHE A 132 4.87 -2.90 -7.63
N CYS A 133 4.55 -1.99 -8.56
CA CYS A 133 3.50 -2.21 -9.55
C CYS A 133 3.80 -3.45 -10.42
N GLN A 134 5.05 -3.57 -10.89
CA GLN A 134 5.47 -4.72 -11.69
C GLN A 134 5.36 -6.04 -10.93
N GLU A 135 5.78 -6.09 -9.67
CA GLU A 135 5.71 -7.31 -8.84
C GLU A 135 4.26 -7.73 -8.56
N ILE A 136 3.33 -6.78 -8.38
CA ILE A 136 1.89 -7.08 -8.29
C ILE A 136 1.40 -7.68 -9.60
N SER A 137 1.70 -7.07 -10.75
CA SER A 137 1.29 -7.59 -12.06
C SER A 137 1.83 -8.99 -12.33
N ILE A 138 3.10 -9.26 -11.98
CA ILE A 138 3.71 -10.60 -12.09
C ILE A 138 3.00 -11.60 -11.19
N ALA A 139 2.68 -11.23 -9.95
CA ALA A 139 2.00 -12.10 -9.00
C ALA A 139 0.57 -12.43 -9.47
N ALA A 140 -0.17 -11.44 -9.97
CA ALA A 140 -1.50 -11.62 -10.54
C ALA A 140 -1.46 -12.54 -11.78
N ALA A 141 -0.52 -12.30 -12.71
CA ALA A 141 -0.35 -13.15 -13.89
C ALA A 141 -0.04 -14.62 -13.52
N LYS A 142 0.77 -14.84 -12.48
CA LYS A 142 1.07 -16.18 -11.96
C LYS A 142 -0.15 -16.86 -11.34
N ALA A 143 -1.00 -16.11 -10.63
CA ALA A 143 -2.24 -16.64 -10.06
C ALA A 143 -3.24 -17.06 -11.14
N LEU A 144 -3.17 -16.44 -12.32
CA LEU A 144 -4.01 -16.76 -13.48
C LEU A 144 -3.46 -17.87 -14.38
N ALA A 145 -2.20 -18.27 -14.19
CA ALA A 145 -1.62 -19.34 -14.98
C ALA A 145 -2.26 -20.69 -14.60
N PRO A 146 -2.52 -21.59 -15.58
CA PRO A 146 -3.03 -22.92 -15.28
C PRO A 146 -2.04 -23.69 -14.38
N PRO A 147 -2.53 -24.57 -13.50
CA PRO A 147 -1.66 -25.41 -12.67
C PRO A 147 -0.79 -26.28 -13.58
N SER A 148 0.52 -26.24 -13.34
CA SER A 148 1.54 -27.05 -14.02
C SER A 148 1.52 -28.50 -13.56
#